data_AF-K1UUS3-F1
#
_entry.id   AF-K1UUS3-F1
#
_cell.length_a   1.000
_cell.length_b   1.000
_cell.length_c   1.000
_cell.angle_alpha   90.00
_cell.angle_beta   90.00
_cell.angle_gamma   90.00
#
_symmetry.space_group_name_H-M   'P 1'
#
loop_
_entity.id
_entity.type
_entity.pdbx_description
1 polymer ?
#
loop_
_entity_poly.entity_id
_entity_poly.type
_entity_poly.pdbx_seq_one_letter_code
_entity_poly.pdbx_strand_id
1 'polypeptide(L)'
;MKLNNKILSIMLLGATAFTGLSITSCVDEPDKYEIAGGTPSIDYVRLCDVTKKDSMLTGAYMGTSICLVGNNLRSITKMLFNDQQAILNTSMITDHTLIVDVPKTLTDNPTNKIYMYNKDGECTEYDFKTLVPEPVVTSLSNEFAKDGETVTLKGDYLLDYENA
;
A
#
# COMPACT_ATOMS: atom_id res chain seq x y z
N MET A 1 -21.14 -11.90 70.73
CA MET A 1 -20.20 -10.88 70.20
C MET A 1 -21.01 -9.90 69.36
N LYS A 2 -21.28 -8.68 69.85
CA LYS A 2 -22.04 -7.65 69.09
C LYS A 2 -21.08 -6.94 68.15
N LEU A 3 -21.19 -7.20 66.85
CA LEU A 3 -20.35 -6.55 65.84
C LEU A 3 -20.82 -5.09 65.68
N ASN A 4 -19.88 -4.14 65.77
CA ASN A 4 -20.18 -2.71 65.77
C ASN A 4 -20.62 -2.25 64.36
N ASN A 5 -21.79 -1.62 64.25
CA ASN A 5 -22.38 -1.18 62.97
C ASN A 5 -21.43 -0.26 62.16
N LYS A 6 -20.55 0.50 62.81
CA LYS A 6 -19.53 1.31 62.11
C LYS A 6 -18.43 0.47 61.46
N ILE A 7 -18.03 -0.63 62.11
CA ILE A 7 -17.05 -1.58 61.56
C ILE A 7 -17.70 -2.37 60.41
N LEU A 8 -18.98 -2.73 60.54
CA LEU A 8 -19.75 -3.39 59.49
C LEU A 8 -19.92 -2.49 58.25
N SER A 9 -20.21 -1.20 58.42
CA SER A 9 -20.30 -0.24 57.30
C SER A 9 -18.94 0.03 56.63
N ILE A 10 -17.84 0.08 57.38
CA ILE A 10 -16.49 0.26 56.80
C ILE A 10 -16.06 -1.01 56.04
N MET A 11 -16.41 -2.20 56.53
CA MET A 11 -16.17 -3.46 55.82
C MET A 11 -17.01 -3.57 54.54
N LEU A 12 -18.24 -3.03 54.55
CA LEU A 12 -19.15 -3.04 53.40
C LEU A 12 -18.76 -2.01 52.32
N LEU A 13 -18.16 -0.87 52.71
CA LEU A 13 -17.58 0.12 51.77
C LEU A 13 -16.22 -0.31 51.20
N GLY A 14 -15.42 -1.08 51.94
CA GLY A 14 -14.16 -1.65 51.43
C GLY A 14 -14.39 -2.76 50.40
N ALA A 15 -15.45 -3.56 50.57
CA ALA A 15 -15.78 -4.65 49.66
C ALA A 15 -16.32 -4.17 48.29
N THR A 16 -16.94 -2.99 48.21
CA THR A 16 -17.45 -2.41 46.96
C THR A 16 -16.40 -1.62 46.17
N ALA A 17 -15.29 -1.23 46.79
CA ALA A 17 -14.19 -0.55 46.11
C ALA A 17 -13.20 -1.51 45.41
N PHE A 18 -13.18 -2.80 45.80
CA PHE A 18 -12.24 -3.80 45.27
C PHE A 18 -12.77 -4.58 44.05
N THR A 19 -14.09 -4.55 43.80
CA THR A 19 -14.74 -5.26 42.68
C THR A 19 -14.82 -4.45 41.38
N GLY A 20 -14.32 -3.21 41.36
CA GLY A 20 -14.40 -2.31 40.19
C GLY A 20 -13.20 -2.31 39.24
N LEU A 21 -12.14 -3.09 39.51
CA LEU A 21 -10.86 -2.99 38.79
C LEU A 21 -10.55 -4.13 37.80
N SER A 22 -11.47 -5.05 37.56
CA SER A 22 -11.17 -6.26 36.76
C SER A 22 -11.92 -6.39 35.42
N ILE A 23 -12.35 -5.28 34.81
CA ILE A 23 -12.69 -5.30 33.37
C ILE A 23 -11.46 -4.94 32.52
N THR A 24 -10.41 -5.75 32.58
CA THR A 24 -9.40 -5.75 31.51
C THR A 24 -9.98 -6.60 30.39
N SER A 25 -10.78 -6.01 29.50
CA SER A 25 -11.05 -6.65 28.22
C SER A 25 -9.78 -6.52 27.38
N CYS A 26 -8.81 -7.40 27.60
CA CYS A 26 -7.84 -7.71 26.57
C CYS A 26 -8.65 -8.38 25.48
N VAL A 27 -9.08 -7.59 24.51
CA VAL A 27 -9.67 -8.17 23.31
C VAL A 27 -8.48 -8.77 22.57
N ASP A 28 -8.33 -10.07 22.73
CA ASP A 28 -7.38 -10.87 21.97
C ASP A 28 -8.05 -11.06 20.60
N GLU A 29 -7.82 -10.11 19.69
CA GLU A 29 -8.20 -10.24 18.29
C GLU A 29 -7.07 -10.94 17.53
N PRO A 30 -7.07 -12.29 17.43
CA PRO A 30 -6.00 -13.03 16.75
C PRO A 30 -5.86 -12.62 15.27
N ASP A 31 -6.92 -12.05 14.69
CA ASP A 31 -6.97 -11.67 13.27
C ASP A 31 -6.59 -10.19 13.03
N LYS A 32 -6.17 -9.45 14.07
CA LYS A 32 -5.77 -8.05 13.92
C LYS A 32 -4.46 -7.96 13.13
N TYR A 33 -4.43 -7.07 12.13
CA TYR A 33 -3.21 -6.79 11.38
C TYR A 33 -2.14 -6.17 12.28
N GLU A 34 -0.96 -6.78 12.29
CA GLU A 34 0.22 -6.26 12.96
C GLU A 34 1.40 -6.12 11.98
N ILE A 35 2.05 -4.97 12.01
CA ILE A 35 3.26 -4.72 11.22
C ILE A 35 4.37 -5.64 11.72
N ALA A 36 4.94 -6.45 10.84
CA ALA A 36 6.07 -7.31 11.16
C ALA A 36 7.39 -6.53 11.18
N GLY A 37 8.42 -7.08 11.82
CA GLY A 37 9.78 -6.55 11.76
C GLY A 37 10.59 -7.12 10.58
N GLY A 38 11.79 -6.59 10.37
CA GLY A 38 12.77 -7.15 9.43
C GLY A 38 12.61 -6.69 7.98
N THR A 39 13.30 -7.38 7.07
CA THR A 39 13.42 -7.00 5.66
C THR A 39 12.46 -7.83 4.79
N PRO A 40 11.66 -7.20 3.92
CA PRO A 40 10.79 -7.91 2.98
C PRO A 40 11.60 -8.51 1.82
N SER A 41 11.04 -9.49 1.12
CA SER A 41 11.57 -9.99 -0.15
C SER A 41 10.43 -10.31 -1.11
N ILE A 42 10.61 -9.98 -2.39
CA ILE A 42 9.67 -10.33 -3.45
C ILE A 42 10.31 -11.44 -4.29
N ASP A 43 9.61 -12.56 -4.43
CA ASP A 43 10.02 -13.65 -5.30
C ASP A 43 9.54 -13.40 -6.74
N TYR A 44 8.28 -12.96 -6.89
CA TYR A 44 7.70 -12.58 -8.18
C TYR A 44 6.45 -11.73 -8.02
N VAL A 45 6.04 -11.10 -9.10
CA VAL A 45 4.79 -10.32 -9.21
C VAL A 45 3.86 -11.00 -10.20
N ARG A 46 2.56 -10.99 -9.92
CA ARG A 46 1.52 -11.53 -10.80
C ARG A 46 0.28 -10.64 -10.84
N LEU A 47 -0.62 -10.91 -11.78
CA LEU A 47 -1.97 -10.35 -11.75
C LEU A 47 -2.78 -10.94 -10.58
N CYS A 48 -3.73 -10.14 -10.08
CA CYS A 48 -4.66 -10.60 -9.04
C CYS A 48 -5.65 -11.65 -9.55
N ASP A 49 -5.88 -11.67 -10.88
CA ASP A 49 -6.73 -12.66 -11.54
C ASP A 49 -6.14 -14.07 -11.40
N VAL A 50 -6.89 -14.94 -10.70
CA VAL A 50 -6.51 -16.33 -10.42
C VAL A 50 -6.30 -17.15 -11.69
N THR A 51 -6.96 -16.80 -12.79
CA THR A 51 -6.83 -17.51 -14.08
C THR A 51 -5.57 -17.12 -14.85
N LYS A 52 -4.92 -16.01 -14.45
CA LYS A 52 -3.68 -15.49 -15.02
C LYS A 52 -2.52 -15.52 -14.02
N LYS A 53 -2.64 -16.32 -12.96
CA LYS A 53 -1.65 -16.45 -11.88
C LYS A 53 -0.27 -16.90 -12.39
N ASP A 54 -0.24 -17.67 -13.47
CA ASP A 54 1.00 -18.24 -14.03
C ASP A 54 1.82 -17.22 -14.85
N SER A 55 1.30 -16.00 -15.04
CA SER A 55 2.01 -14.90 -15.67
C SER A 55 2.84 -14.12 -14.65
N MET A 56 4.15 -14.36 -14.66
CA MET A 56 5.11 -13.51 -13.95
C MET A 56 5.23 -12.16 -14.67
N LEU A 57 5.01 -11.07 -13.94
CA LEU A 57 5.10 -9.71 -14.44
C LEU A 57 6.45 -9.09 -14.09
N THR A 58 7.12 -8.53 -15.09
CA THR A 58 8.26 -7.63 -14.92
C THR A 58 7.85 -6.15 -14.97
N GLY A 59 6.56 -5.89 -15.18
CA GLY A 59 5.98 -4.56 -15.19
C GLY A 59 4.46 -4.60 -15.36
N ALA A 60 3.80 -3.49 -15.05
CA ALA A 60 2.36 -3.34 -15.20
C ALA A 60 2.00 -1.89 -15.52
N TYR A 61 0.87 -1.70 -16.20
CA TYR A 61 0.35 -0.36 -16.48
C TYR A 61 -0.09 0.33 -15.19
N MET A 62 0.10 1.64 -15.12
CA MET A 62 -0.40 2.47 -14.04
C MET A 62 -1.89 2.20 -13.76
N GLY A 63 -2.28 2.20 -12.49
CA GLY A 63 -3.64 1.88 -12.06
C GLY A 63 -4.02 0.39 -12.09
N THR A 64 -3.13 -0.50 -12.52
CA THR A 64 -3.36 -1.96 -12.47
C THR A 64 -3.14 -2.47 -11.04
N SER A 65 -4.07 -3.30 -10.54
CA SER A 65 -3.89 -4.04 -9.29
C SER A 65 -2.99 -5.26 -9.50
N ILE A 66 -1.87 -5.31 -8.80
CA ILE A 66 -0.91 -6.41 -8.85
C ILE A 66 -0.81 -7.12 -7.50
N CYS A 67 -0.39 -8.39 -7.52
CA CYS A 67 -0.13 -9.18 -6.34
C CYS A 67 1.36 -9.52 -6.29
N LEU A 68 2.04 -9.00 -5.28
CA LEU A 68 3.41 -9.35 -4.94
C LEU A 68 3.37 -10.65 -4.16
N VAL A 69 4.23 -11.60 -4.52
CA VAL A 69 4.41 -12.86 -3.82
C VAL A 69 5.84 -12.94 -3.31
N GLY A 70 6.01 -13.25 -2.03
CA GLY A 70 7.33 -13.27 -1.41
C GLY A 70 7.28 -13.61 0.08
N ASN A 71 8.13 -12.98 0.86
CA ASN A 71 8.25 -13.24 2.30
C ASN A 71 8.40 -11.95 3.10
N ASN A 72 7.86 -11.98 4.33
CA ASN A 72 7.89 -10.88 5.28
C ASN A 72 7.24 -9.59 4.74
N LEU A 73 6.18 -9.70 3.92
CA LEU A 73 5.58 -8.54 3.26
C LEU A 73 4.81 -7.63 4.24
N ARG A 74 4.42 -8.12 5.42
CA ARG A 74 3.83 -7.29 6.48
C ARG A 74 4.80 -6.30 7.11
N SER A 75 6.11 -6.44 6.89
CA SER A 75 7.09 -5.47 7.38
C SER A 75 7.10 -4.18 6.58
N ILE A 76 6.49 -4.18 5.38
CA ILE A 76 6.40 -3.03 4.50
C ILE A 76 5.43 -2.00 5.09
N THR A 77 5.94 -0.83 5.41
CA THR A 77 5.16 0.32 5.93
C THR A 77 4.94 1.39 4.86
N LYS A 78 5.82 1.45 3.85
CA LYS A 78 5.73 2.37 2.73
C LYS A 78 6.27 1.69 1.47
N MET A 79 5.58 1.89 0.35
CA MET A 79 5.97 1.36 -0.96
C MET A 79 5.90 2.46 -2.02
N LEU A 80 6.91 2.54 -2.89
CA LEU A 80 6.92 3.44 -4.05
C LEU A 80 7.17 2.65 -5.32
N PHE A 81 6.54 3.08 -6.40
CA PHE A 81 6.86 2.68 -7.77
C PHE A 81 7.58 3.86 -8.41
N ASN A 82 8.86 3.69 -8.73
CA ASN A 82 9.75 4.83 -8.97
C ASN A 82 9.73 5.77 -7.76
N ASP A 83 9.37 7.03 -7.96
CA ASP A 83 9.19 8.05 -6.92
C ASP A 83 7.72 8.20 -6.47
N GLN A 84 6.79 7.42 -7.02
CA GLN A 84 5.36 7.54 -6.76
C GLN A 84 4.92 6.58 -5.64
N GLN A 85 4.43 7.13 -4.54
CA GLN A 85 3.98 6.33 -3.40
C GLN A 85 2.66 5.60 -3.70
N ALA A 86 2.64 4.29 -3.41
CA ALA A 86 1.44 3.48 -3.47
C ALA A 86 0.65 3.53 -2.15
N ILE A 87 -0.66 3.33 -2.25
CA ILE A 87 -1.55 3.23 -1.09
C ILE A 87 -1.61 1.76 -0.66
N LEU A 88 -1.22 1.49 0.58
CA LEU A 88 -1.22 0.15 1.15
C LEU A 88 -2.51 -0.08 1.96
N ASN A 89 -3.23 -1.16 1.65
CA ASN A 89 -4.40 -1.59 2.40
C ASN A 89 -4.02 -2.79 3.26
N THR A 90 -3.96 -2.60 4.58
CA THR A 90 -3.54 -3.63 5.55
C THR A 90 -4.36 -4.91 5.46
N SER A 91 -5.65 -4.83 5.09
CA SER A 91 -6.50 -6.02 4.90
C SER A 91 -6.11 -6.88 3.68
N MET A 92 -5.21 -6.38 2.83
CA MET A 92 -4.74 -7.04 1.61
C MET A 92 -3.24 -7.41 1.69
N ILE A 93 -2.68 -7.44 2.90
CA ILE A 93 -1.29 -7.78 3.17
C ILE A 93 -1.24 -8.98 4.11
N THR A 94 -0.59 -10.04 3.65
CA THR A 94 -0.18 -11.18 4.47
C THR A 94 1.35 -11.24 4.50
N ASP A 95 1.93 -12.17 5.25
CA ASP A 95 3.39 -12.33 5.24
C ASP A 95 3.94 -12.77 3.88
N HIS A 96 3.10 -13.37 3.03
CA HIS A 96 3.53 -13.95 1.74
C HIS A 96 2.93 -13.28 0.50
N THR A 97 1.86 -12.50 0.66
CA THR A 97 1.20 -11.82 -0.46
C THR A 97 0.80 -10.40 -0.10
N LEU A 98 1.06 -9.45 -1.00
CA LEU A 98 0.63 -8.07 -0.88
C LEU A 98 -0.06 -7.65 -2.18
N ILE A 99 -1.32 -7.23 -2.09
CA ILE A 99 -2.06 -6.68 -3.24
C ILE A 99 -2.03 -5.17 -3.17
N VAL A 100 -1.61 -4.53 -4.27
CA VAL A 100 -1.45 -3.08 -4.36
C VAL A 100 -1.75 -2.60 -5.78
N ASP A 101 -2.27 -1.39 -5.88
CA ASP A 101 -2.45 -0.70 -7.15
C ASP A 101 -1.17 0.04 -7.53
N VAL A 102 -0.73 -0.14 -8.78
CA VAL A 102 0.34 0.70 -9.33
C VAL A 102 -0.17 2.16 -9.37
N PRO A 103 0.57 3.14 -8.82
CA PRO A 103 0.16 4.54 -8.82
C PRO A 103 -0.20 5.05 -10.22
N LYS A 104 -1.22 5.92 -10.30
CA LYS A 104 -1.66 6.57 -11.55
C LYS A 104 -0.93 7.87 -11.86
N THR A 105 -0.17 8.38 -10.90
CA THR A 105 0.64 9.58 -11.08
C THR A 105 1.86 9.26 -11.93
N LEU A 106 2.15 10.13 -12.89
CA LEU A 106 3.33 10.01 -13.72
C LEU A 106 4.58 10.38 -12.93
N THR A 107 5.68 9.73 -13.28
CA THR A 107 7.03 10.08 -12.83
C THR A 107 7.77 10.75 -13.97
N ASP A 108 8.54 11.78 -13.66
CA ASP A 108 9.44 12.42 -14.62
C ASP A 108 10.75 11.63 -14.77
N ASN A 109 11.09 10.79 -13.79
CA ASN A 109 12.35 10.04 -13.72
C ASN A 109 12.11 8.55 -13.38
N PRO A 110 11.69 7.72 -14.35
CA PRO A 110 11.37 6.31 -14.09
C PRO A 110 12.62 5.47 -13.81
N THR A 111 12.85 5.17 -12.54
CA THR A 111 13.92 4.25 -12.08
C THR A 111 13.69 2.77 -12.44
N ASN A 112 12.46 2.40 -12.82
CA ASN A 112 11.99 1.03 -13.06
C ASN A 112 12.14 0.10 -11.84
N LYS A 113 11.87 0.62 -10.64
CA LYS A 113 11.98 -0.12 -9.39
C LYS A 113 10.77 0.10 -8.48
N ILE A 114 10.48 -0.90 -7.67
CA ILE A 114 9.68 -0.78 -6.46
C ILE A 114 10.62 -0.59 -5.28
N TYR A 115 10.35 0.43 -4.46
CA TYR A 115 11.05 0.69 -3.21
C TYR A 115 10.14 0.35 -2.04
N MET A 116 10.58 -0.55 -1.16
CA MET A 116 9.84 -1.00 0.01
C MET A 116 10.57 -0.60 1.27
N TYR A 117 9.93 0.20 2.11
CA TYR A 117 10.49 0.65 3.38
C TYR A 117 9.83 -0.10 4.53
N ASN A 118 10.64 -0.53 5.49
CA ASN A 118 10.15 -1.10 6.75
C ASN A 118 9.97 -0.01 7.82
N LYS A 119 9.48 -0.41 9.00
CA LYS A 119 9.28 0.50 10.15
C LYS A 119 10.56 1.23 10.62
N ASP A 120 11.73 0.64 10.35
CA ASP A 120 13.04 1.17 10.73
C ASP A 120 13.63 2.09 9.65
N GLY A 121 12.92 2.24 8.52
CA GLY A 121 13.31 3.08 7.39
C GLY A 121 14.28 2.40 6.40
N GLU A 122 14.56 1.12 6.58
CA GLU A 122 15.40 0.36 5.64
C GLU A 122 14.67 0.13 4.32
N CYS A 123 15.36 0.39 3.21
CA CYS A 123 14.80 0.27 1.87
C CYS A 123 15.24 -1.04 1.21
N THR A 124 14.29 -1.81 0.70
CA THR A 124 14.52 -2.95 -0.19
C THR A 124 14.01 -2.62 -1.58
N GLU A 125 14.84 -2.87 -2.59
CA GLU A 125 14.51 -2.60 -3.99
C GLU A 125 14.08 -3.87 -4.72
N TYR A 126 13.21 -3.72 -5.71
CA TYR A 126 12.83 -4.79 -6.63
C TYR A 126 12.64 -4.23 -8.04
N ASP A 127 13.21 -4.87 -9.05
CA ASP A 127 13.11 -4.41 -10.44
C ASP A 127 11.70 -4.65 -11.00
N PHE A 128 11.00 -3.56 -11.34
CA PHE A 128 9.65 -3.61 -11.87
C PHE A 128 9.31 -2.34 -12.65
N LYS A 129 8.84 -2.51 -13.89
CA LYS A 129 8.50 -1.38 -14.76
C LYS A 129 7.07 -0.90 -14.52
N THR A 130 6.91 0.40 -14.28
CA THR A 130 5.60 1.06 -14.37
C THR A 130 5.38 1.48 -15.80
N LEU A 131 4.45 0.82 -16.49
CA LEU A 131 4.15 1.09 -17.89
C LEU A 131 3.16 2.25 -17.99
N VAL A 132 3.45 3.17 -18.90
CA VAL A 132 2.53 4.22 -19.31
C VAL A 132 1.71 3.69 -20.48
N PRO A 133 0.39 3.95 -20.54
CA PRO A 133 -0.41 3.66 -21.73
C PRO A 133 0.16 4.33 -22.99
N GLU A 134 -0.19 3.79 -24.15
CA GLU A 134 0.21 4.39 -25.42
C GLU A 134 -0.40 5.81 -25.57
N PRO A 135 0.33 6.76 -26.20
CA PRO A 135 -0.18 8.11 -26.45
C PRO A 135 -1.43 8.08 -27.33
N VAL A 136 -2.46 8.85 -26.96
CA VAL A 136 -3.70 8.96 -27.73
C VAL A 136 -3.90 10.39 -28.17
N VAL A 137 -3.93 10.63 -29.49
CA VAL A 137 -4.31 11.94 -30.05
C VAL A 137 -5.82 11.96 -30.29
N THR A 138 -6.50 12.95 -29.72
CA THR A 138 -7.96 13.09 -29.82
C THR A 138 -8.40 14.21 -30.75
N SER A 139 -7.60 15.27 -30.87
CA SER A 139 -7.92 16.38 -31.77
C SER A 139 -6.72 17.24 -32.09
N LEU A 140 -6.86 17.97 -33.18
CA LEU A 140 -5.92 19.00 -33.62
C LEU A 140 -6.66 20.34 -33.64
N SER A 141 -6.01 21.42 -33.21
CA SER A 141 -6.66 22.74 -33.19
C SER A 141 -7.01 23.27 -34.59
N ASN A 142 -6.25 22.88 -35.62
CA ASN A 142 -6.50 23.20 -37.03
C ASN A 142 -5.83 22.17 -37.94
N GLU A 143 -6.62 21.33 -38.62
CA GLU A 143 -6.13 20.33 -39.59
C GLU A 143 -5.68 20.93 -40.93
N PHE A 144 -6.06 22.18 -41.19
CA PHE A 144 -5.72 22.91 -42.41
C PHE A 144 -4.79 24.10 -42.12
N ALA A 145 -3.95 23.96 -41.08
CA ALA A 145 -2.98 24.97 -40.72
C ALA A 145 -2.03 25.26 -41.89
N LYS A 146 -1.80 26.55 -42.14
CA LYS A 146 -0.88 27.00 -43.18
C LYS A 146 0.56 26.96 -42.68
N ASP A 147 1.50 27.03 -43.61
CA ASP A 147 2.92 27.10 -43.27
C ASP A 147 3.20 28.26 -42.31
N GLY A 148 3.98 27.98 -41.27
CA GLY A 148 4.28 28.91 -40.17
C GLY A 148 3.20 29.03 -39.08
N GLU A 149 2.03 28.39 -39.19
CA GLU A 149 1.01 28.42 -38.14
C GLU A 149 1.32 27.42 -37.01
N THR A 150 1.10 27.83 -35.76
CA THR A 150 1.20 26.94 -34.59
C THR A 150 -0.08 26.14 -34.43
N VAL A 151 0.05 24.84 -34.19
CA VAL A 151 -1.09 23.94 -33.97
C VAL A 151 -0.94 23.21 -32.65
N THR A 152 -2.05 23.02 -31.94
CA THR A 152 -2.09 22.27 -30.68
C THR A 152 -2.68 20.90 -30.92
N LEU A 153 -1.90 19.86 -30.64
CA LEU A 153 -2.38 18.48 -30.49
C LEU A 153 -2.94 18.30 -29.09
N LYS A 154 -4.15 17.75 -29.00
CA LYS A 154 -4.77 17.36 -27.73
C LYS A 154 -4.89 15.85 -27.68
N GLY A 155 -4.74 15.31 -26.48
CA GLY A 155 -4.64 13.88 -26.28
C GLY A 155 -4.30 13.51 -24.84
N ASP A 156 -4.13 12.22 -24.61
CA ASP A 156 -3.70 11.65 -23.34
C ASP A 156 -2.32 11.00 -23.52
N TYR A 157 -1.52 11.00 -22.46
CA TYR A 157 -0.18 10.38 -22.43
C TYR A 157 0.78 10.86 -23.55
N LEU A 158 0.66 12.13 -23.96
CA LEU A 158 1.58 12.80 -24.88
C LEU A 158 2.86 13.22 -24.13
N LEU A 159 3.65 12.24 -23.71
CA LEU A 159 4.83 12.45 -22.86
C LEU A 159 6.09 12.61 -23.71
N ASP A 160 6.89 13.62 -23.35
CA ASP A 160 8.21 13.85 -23.93
C ASP A 160 9.27 13.32 -22.96
N TYR A 161 9.84 12.16 -23.28
CA TYR A 161 10.99 11.64 -22.58
C TYR A 161 12.21 11.84 -23.46
N GLU A 162 13.23 12.58 -22.99
CA GLU A 162 14.47 12.78 -23.74
C GLU A 162 15.24 11.48 -24.06
N ASN A 163 14.80 10.32 -23.58
CA ASN A 163 15.45 9.02 -23.78
C ASN A 163 14.45 7.86 -23.97
N ALA A 164 13.49 7.99 -24.89
CA ALA A 164 12.67 6.87 -25.35
C ALA A 164 13.46 5.87 -26.20
#